data_AF-A0A9D8X8E8-F1
#
_entry.id   AF-A0A9D8X8E8-F1
#
_cell.length_a   1.000
_cell.length_b   1.000
_cell.length_c   1.000
_cell.angle_alpha   90.00
_cell.angle_beta   90.00
_cell.angle_gamma   90.00
#
_symmetry.space_group_name_H-M   'P 1'
#
loop_
_entity.id
_entity.type
_entity.pdbx_description
1 polymer ?
#
loop_
_entity_poly.entity_id
_entity_poly.type
_entity_poly.pdbx_seq_one_letter_code
_entity_poly.pdbx_strand_id
1 'polypeptide(L)'
;MENSELITKALQYIKTATVNSEISIEDVANHAGFSTDYFNRIFLAHTGFNVMEYVRFSRMKKAAHLLRCTDKDILNIALDCGYEAHESFARTFKKQYG
;
A
#
# COMPACT_ATOMS: atom_id res chain seq x y z
N MET A 1 11.71 -12.11 17.68
CA MET A 1 10.81 -13.05 16.97
C MET A 1 9.42 -12.47 16.80
N GLU A 2 8.75 -12.01 17.86
CA GLU A 2 7.39 -11.43 17.83
C GLU A 2 7.18 -10.32 16.77
N ASN A 3 8.08 -9.32 16.72
CA ASN A 3 7.91 -8.19 15.79
C ASN A 3 8.06 -8.60 14.31
N SER A 4 8.85 -9.63 14.00
CA SER A 4 9.05 -10.05 12.60
C SER A 4 7.80 -10.73 12.04
N GLU A 5 7.10 -11.50 12.86
CA GLU A 5 5.85 -12.16 12.47
C GLU A 5 4.72 -11.14 12.29
N LEU A 6 4.63 -10.17 13.20
CA LEU A 6 3.74 -9.01 13.11
C LEU A 6 3.91 -8.28 11.77
N ILE A 7 5.15 -7.89 11.44
CA ILE A 7 5.44 -7.20 10.18
C ILE A 7 5.10 -8.08 8.97
N THR A 8 5.37 -9.38 9.04
CA THR A 8 5.05 -10.30 7.94
C THR A 8 3.54 -10.34 7.67
N LYS A 9 2.71 -10.45 8.72
CA LYS A 9 1.24 -10.43 8.61
C LYS A 9 0.73 -9.12 8.02
N ALA A 10 1.27 -8.00 8.50
CA ALA A 10 0.93 -6.68 7.96
C ALA A 10 1.30 -6.52 6.48
N LEU A 11 2.50 -6.94 6.08
CA LEU A 11 2.94 -6.88 4.68
C LEU A 11 2.09 -7.76 3.76
N GLN A 12 1.69 -8.95 4.24
CA GLN A 12 0.76 -9.82 3.51
C GLN A 12 -0.61 -9.17 3.35
N TYR A 13 -1.17 -8.61 4.41
CA TYR A 13 -2.44 -7.91 4.37
C TYR A 13 -2.40 -6.70 3.42
N ILE A 14 -1.36 -5.87 3.50
CA ILE A 14 -1.21 -4.72 2.59
C ILE A 14 -1.14 -5.20 1.14
N LYS A 15 -0.42 -6.29 0.87
CA LYS A 15 -0.29 -6.83 -0.50
C LYS A 15 -1.65 -7.26 -1.06
N THR A 16 -2.48 -7.94 -0.28
CA THR A 16 -3.82 -8.36 -0.72
C THR A 16 -4.79 -7.18 -0.80
N ALA A 17 -4.67 -6.21 0.09
CA ALA A 17 -5.52 -5.02 0.15
C ALA A 17 -5.08 -3.87 -0.79
N THR A 18 -4.02 -4.04 -1.59
CA THR A 18 -3.57 -3.01 -2.55
C THR A 18 -4.66 -2.56 -3.54
N VAL A 19 -5.66 -3.41 -3.80
CA VAL A 19 -6.83 -3.09 -4.65
C VAL A 19 -7.91 -2.28 -3.92
N ASN A 20 -7.96 -2.34 -2.59
CA ASN A 20 -9.01 -1.71 -1.81
C ASN A 20 -8.66 -0.23 -1.57
N SER A 21 -9.52 0.70 -2.01
CA SER A 21 -9.32 2.15 -1.80
C SER A 21 -9.40 2.54 -0.33
N GLU A 22 -10.15 1.78 0.49
CA GLU A 22 -10.51 2.10 1.87
C GLU A 22 -9.53 1.59 2.95
N ILE A 23 -8.38 1.03 2.57
CA ILE A 23 -7.41 0.52 3.56
C ILE A 23 -6.97 1.64 4.52
N SER A 24 -7.24 1.45 5.81
CA SER A 24 -6.78 2.33 6.89
C SER A 24 -5.63 1.70 7.67
N ILE A 25 -4.93 2.50 8.46
CA ILE A 25 -3.88 1.96 9.32
C ILE A 25 -4.48 1.13 10.45
N GLU A 26 -5.67 1.52 10.94
CA GLU A 26 -6.43 0.81 11.94
C GLU A 26 -6.75 -0.61 11.47
N ASP A 27 -7.12 -0.79 10.20
CA ASP A 27 -7.38 -2.12 9.63
C ASP A 27 -6.14 -3.01 9.68
N VAL A 28 -4.99 -2.46 9.28
CA VAL A 28 -3.72 -3.21 9.28
C VAL A 28 -3.29 -3.56 10.71
N ALA A 29 -3.40 -2.61 11.64
CA ALA A 29 -3.04 -2.80 13.05
C ALA A 29 -3.96 -3.82 13.74
N ASN A 30 -5.28 -3.70 13.52
CA ASN A 30 -6.29 -4.61 14.05
C ASN A 30 -6.12 -6.02 13.48
N HIS A 31 -5.86 -6.14 12.17
CA HIS A 31 -5.60 -7.44 11.54
C HIS A 31 -4.36 -8.13 12.14
N ALA A 32 -3.39 -7.34 12.57
CA ALA A 32 -2.18 -7.87 13.20
C ALA A 32 -2.31 -8.08 14.72
N GLY A 33 -3.36 -7.55 15.36
CA GLY A 33 -3.64 -7.70 16.80
C GLY A 33 -2.95 -6.69 17.71
N PHE A 34 -2.59 -5.50 17.20
CA PHE A 34 -1.83 -4.49 17.95
C PHE A 34 -2.50 -3.11 17.89
N SER A 35 -2.18 -2.25 18.87
CA SER A 35 -2.59 -0.84 18.79
C SER A 35 -1.90 -0.12 17.64
N THR A 36 -2.61 0.82 17.02
CA THR A 36 -2.13 1.63 15.89
C THR A 36 -0.80 2.31 16.17
N ASP A 37 -0.61 2.88 17.38
CA ASP A 37 0.63 3.58 17.75
C ASP A 37 1.84 2.65 17.89
N TYR A 38 1.66 1.50 18.54
CA TYR A 38 2.72 0.50 18.65
C TYR A 38 3.08 -0.03 17.26
N PHE A 39 2.06 -0.36 16.47
CA PHE A 39 2.23 -0.87 15.13
C PHE A 39 2.97 0.11 14.23
N ASN A 40 2.61 1.39 14.22
CA ASN A 40 3.30 2.44 13.46
C ASN A 40 4.79 2.51 13.78
N ARG A 41 5.14 2.52 15.08
CA ARG A 41 6.54 2.61 15.52
C ARG A 41 7.35 1.40 15.06
N ILE A 42 6.82 0.20 15.25
CA ILE A 42 7.52 -1.04 14.87
C ILE A 42 7.60 -1.17 13.35
N PHE A 43 6.54 -0.82 12.63
CA PHE A 43 6.49 -0.87 11.17
C PHE A 43 7.48 0.11 10.54
N LEU A 44 7.54 1.34 11.04
CA LEU A 44 8.53 2.32 10.61
C LEU A 44 9.95 1.86 10.90
N ALA A 45 10.22 1.32 12.10
CA ALA A 45 11.54 0.82 12.47
C ALA A 45 12.01 -0.35 11.60
N HIS A 46 11.09 -1.21 11.12
CA HIS A 46 11.44 -2.36 10.30
C HIS A 46 11.49 -2.06 8.79
N THR A 47 10.60 -1.19 8.30
CA THR A 47 10.43 -0.97 6.85
C THR A 47 11.03 0.35 6.37
N GLY A 48 11.25 1.31 7.27
CA GLY A 48 11.63 2.68 6.93
C GLY A 48 10.47 3.54 6.42
N PHE A 49 9.24 3.01 6.37
CA PHE A 49 8.04 3.71 5.92
C PHE A 49 6.98 3.69 7.01
N ASN A 50 6.14 4.73 7.08
CA ASN A 50 4.87 4.55 7.76
C ASN A 50 3.95 3.64 6.93
N VAL A 51 2.89 3.12 7.56
CA VAL A 51 2.01 2.12 6.96
C VAL A 51 1.37 2.65 5.67
N MET A 52 0.84 3.88 5.71
CA MET A 52 0.16 4.47 4.55
C MET A 52 1.12 4.84 3.42
N GLU A 53 2.36 5.22 3.72
CA GLU A 53 3.43 5.36 2.73
C GLU A 53 3.73 4.03 2.04
N TYR A 54 3.83 2.95 2.83
CA TYR A 54 4.11 1.63 2.28
C TYR A 54 2.95 1.10 1.42
N VAL A 55 1.70 1.38 1.80
CA VAL A 55 0.52 1.11 0.97
C VAL A 55 0.61 1.85 -0.36
N ARG A 56 0.87 3.17 -0.33
CA ARG A 56 1.01 3.99 -1.56
C ARG A 56 2.14 3.48 -2.43
N PHE A 57 3.29 3.16 -1.85
CA PHE A 57 4.44 2.57 -2.55
C PHE A 57 4.05 1.25 -3.23
N SER A 58 3.36 0.36 -2.51
CA SER A 58 2.90 -0.93 -3.03
C SER A 58 1.92 -0.78 -4.19
N ARG A 59 0.96 0.16 -4.08
CA ARG A 59 0.01 0.50 -5.15
C ARG A 59 0.73 1.04 -6.39
N MET A 60 1.66 1.98 -6.21
CA MET A 60 2.45 2.54 -7.32
C MET A 60 3.33 1.50 -8.00
N LYS A 61 3.94 0.60 -7.22
CA LYS A 61 4.74 -0.52 -7.75
C LYS A 61 3.88 -1.46 -8.61
N LYS A 62 2.65 -1.77 -8.16
CA LYS A 62 1.68 -2.56 -8.94
C LYS A 62 1.28 -1.83 -10.21
N ALA A 63 0.96 -0.55 -10.12
CA ALA A 63 0.59 0.26 -11.29
C ALA A 63 1.71 0.32 -12.33
N ALA A 64 2.95 0.56 -11.91
CA ALA A 64 4.10 0.57 -12.81
C ALA A 64 4.31 -0.78 -13.51
N HIS A 65 4.04 -1.90 -12.82
CA HIS A 65 4.06 -3.22 -13.43
C HIS A 65 2.94 -3.39 -14.47
N LEU A 66 1.71 -3.02 -14.14
CA LEU A 66 0.57 -3.12 -15.08
C LEU A 66 0.76 -2.24 -16.32
N LEU A 67 1.26 -1.01 -16.15
CA LEU A 67 1.56 -0.09 -17.25
C LEU A 67 2.65 -0.65 -18.20
N ARG A 68 3.57 -1.46 -17.68
CA ARG A 68 4.66 -2.04 -18.47
C ARG A 68 4.28 -3.37 -19.13
N CYS A 69 3.43 -4.16 -18.48
CA CYS A 69 3.20 -5.55 -18.83
C CYS A 69 1.82 -5.81 -19.44
N THR A 70 0.96 -4.78 -19.56
CA THR A 70 -0.39 -4.91 -20.11
C THR A 70 -0.76 -3.71 -20.97
N ASP A 71 -1.73 -3.88 -21.86
CA ASP A 71 -2.33 -2.80 -22.65
C ASP A 71 -3.61 -2.24 -22.00
N LYS A 72 -3.76 -2.42 -20.68
CA LYS A 72 -4.93 -1.91 -19.96
C LYS A 72 -4.97 -0.39 -20.01
N ASP A 73 -6.18 0.16 -20.15
CA ASP A 73 -6.40 1.59 -20.02
C ASP A 73 -5.95 2.11 -18.64
N ILE A 74 -5.40 3.32 -18.62
CA ILE A 74 -4.82 3.94 -17.41
C ILE A 74 -5.85 4.11 -16.29
N LEU A 75 -7.12 4.36 -16.61
CA LEU A 75 -8.20 4.44 -15.63
C LEU A 75 -8.43 3.07 -14.97
N ASN A 76 -8.46 2.00 -15.77
CA ASN A 76 -8.60 0.65 -15.24
C ASN A 76 -7.41 0.25 -14.36
N ILE A 77 -6.19 0.65 -14.73
CA ILE A 77 -5.01 0.44 -13.89
C ILE A 77 -5.11 1.21 -12.57
N ALA A 78 -5.60 2.44 -12.59
CA ALA A 78 -5.80 3.24 -11.39
C ALA A 78 -6.79 2.56 -10.43
N LEU A 79 -7.93 2.09 -10.95
CA LEU A 79 -8.94 1.34 -10.20
C LEU A 79 -8.38 0.03 -9.63
N ASP A 80 -7.65 -0.74 -10.44
CA ASP A 80 -6.96 -1.99 -10.02
C ASP A 80 -5.89 -1.75 -8.93
N CYS A 81 -5.48 -0.51 -8.72
CA CYS A 81 -4.51 -0.10 -7.71
C CYS A 81 -5.15 0.68 -6.55
N GLY A 82 -6.48 0.66 -6.41
CA GLY A 82 -7.19 1.29 -5.31
C GLY A 82 -7.25 2.82 -5.39
N TYR A 83 -7.19 3.39 -6.59
CA TYR A 83 -7.43 4.82 -6.84
C TYR A 83 -8.79 5.00 -7.50
N GLU A 84 -9.63 5.82 -6.89
CA GLU A 84 -10.98 6.12 -7.39
C GLU A 84 -10.98 7.19 -8.49
N ALA A 85 -9.91 7.98 -8.59
CA ALA A 85 -9.80 9.07 -9.55
C ALA A 85 -8.45 9.06 -10.28
N HIS A 86 -8.50 9.26 -11.59
CA HIS A 86 -7.33 9.35 -12.46
C HIS A 86 -6.37 10.46 -12.04
N GLU A 87 -6.86 11.63 -11.61
CA GLU A 87 -6.01 12.74 -11.19
C GLU A 87 -5.16 12.42 -9.95
N SER A 88 -5.77 11.76 -8.96
CA SER A 88 -5.08 11.32 -7.74
C SER A 88 -3.99 10.29 -8.06
N PHE A 89 -4.29 9.37 -8.98
CA PHE A 89 -3.34 8.40 -9.49
C PHE A 89 -2.17 9.10 -10.20
N ALA A 90 -2.45 9.91 -11.22
CA ALA A 90 -1.43 10.55 -12.05
C ALA A 90 -0.50 11.45 -11.22
N ARG A 91 -1.06 12.23 -10.28
CA ARG A 91 -0.27 13.07 -9.35
C ARG A 91 0.68 12.22 -8.49
N THR A 92 0.18 11.12 -7.94
CA THR A 92 0.98 10.23 -7.08
C THR A 92 2.06 9.51 -7.89
N PHE A 93 1.70 9.01 -9.07
CA PHE A 93 2.62 8.31 -9.96
C PHE A 93 3.76 9.23 -10.41
N LYS A 94 3.44 10.46 -10.82
CA LYS A 94 4.45 11.48 -11.17
C LYS A 94 5.34 11.83 -9.98
N LYS A 95 4.79 11.97 -8.77
CA LYS A 95 5.59 12.22 -7.56
C LYS A 95 6.57 11.09 -7.26
N GLN A 96 6.21 9.84 -7.58
CA GLN A 96 7.01 8.66 -7.26
C GLN A 96 8.08 8.34 -8.32
N TYR A 97 7.79 8.59 -9.61
CA TYR A 97 8.60 8.12 -10.74
C TYR A 97 9.02 9.21 -11.73
N GLY A 98 8.49 10.43 -11.61
CA GLY A 98 8.75 11.55 -12.51
C GLY A 98 9.75 12.56 -11.96
#